data_AF-A0A969RAP9-F1
#
_entry.id   AF-A0A969RAP9-F1
#
_cell.length_a   1.000
_cell.length_b   1.000
_cell.length_c   1.000
_cell.angle_alpha   90.00
_cell.angle_beta   90.00
_cell.angle_gamma   90.00
#
_symmetry.space_group_name_H-M   'P 1'
#
loop_
_entity.id
_entity.type
_entity.pdbx_description
1 polymer ?
#
loop_
_entity_poly.entity_id
_entity_poly.type
_entity_poly.pdbx_seq_one_letter_code
_entity_poly.pdbx_strand_id
1 'polypeptide(L)' 'MSSSVEVVEKMYHCFKSGDMATLKAEVFAEDLKWHLPGHHPLAGTKHGIDEVLAFLGVYAAWACKLHRSAWVN' A
#
# COMPACT_ATOMS: atom_id res chain seq x y z
N MET A 1 1.18 -14.02 19.81
CA MET A 1 0.45 -12.88 19.22
C MET A 1 1.47 -11.80 18.98
N SER A 2 1.71 -11.44 17.72
CA SER A 2 2.61 -10.34 17.38
C SER A 2 2.05 -9.04 17.95
N SER A 3 2.92 -8.15 18.42
CA SER A 3 2.49 -6.81 18.82
C SER A 3 2.01 -6.02 17.59
N SER A 4 1.18 -5.01 17.81
CA SER A 4 0.72 -4.15 16.71
C SER A 4 1.88 -3.48 15.97
N VAL A 5 2.97 -3.17 16.67
CA VAL A 5 4.17 -2.58 16.07
C VAL A 5 4.87 -3.57 15.14
N GLU A 6 5.04 -4.83 15.56
CA GLU A 6 5.66 -5.87 14.73
C GLU A 6 4.88 -6.11 13.43
N VAL A 7 3.55 -6.05 13.48
CA VAL A 7 2.69 -6.17 12.29
C VAL A 7 2.91 -5.00 11.32
N VAL A 8 3.00 -3.77 11.84
CA VAL A 8 3.24 -2.57 11.03
C VAL A 8 4.64 -2.58 10.42
N GLU A 9 5.66 -2.98 11.17
CA GLU A 9 7.02 -3.11 10.66
C GLU A 9 7.12 -4.13 9.52
N LYS A 10 6.45 -5.29 9.70
CA LYS A 10 6.35 -6.32 8.67
C LYS A 10 5.65 -5.81 7.41
N MET A 11 4.57 -5.05 7.56
CA MET A 11 3.85 -4.40 6.46
C MET A 11 4.79 -3.53 5.62
N TYR A 12 5.53 -2.63 6.26
CA TYR A 12 6.51 -1.77 5.57
C TYR A 12 7.66 -2.56 4.93
N HIS A 13 8.16 -3.59 5.60
CA HIS A 13 9.22 -4.44 5.08
C HIS A 13 8.78 -5.15 3.78
N CYS A 14 7.63 -5.84 3.81
CA CYS A 14 7.05 -6.50 2.65
C CYS A 14 6.74 -5.51 1.51
N PHE A 15 6.20 -4.34 1.84
CA PHE A 15 5.92 -3.31 0.84
C PHE A 15 7.20 -2.78 0.18
N LYS A 16 8.27 -2.55 0.96
CA LYS A 16 9.57 -2.09 0.46
C LYS A 16 10.27 -3.14 -0.41
N SER A 17 10.17 -4.41 -0.06
CA SER A 17 10.77 -5.52 -0.83
C SER A 17 9.96 -5.89 -2.07
N GLY A 18 8.72 -5.41 -2.20
CA GLY A 18 7.80 -5.79 -3.27
C GLY A 18 7.12 -7.14 -3.03
N ASP A 19 7.21 -7.69 -1.82
CA ASP A 19 6.58 -8.96 -1.44
C ASP A 19 5.09 -8.77 -1.10
N MET A 20 4.29 -8.57 -2.14
CA MET A 20 2.84 -8.40 -2.03
C MET A 20 2.12 -9.70 -1.66
N ALA A 21 2.74 -10.86 -1.88
CA ALA A 21 2.16 -12.17 -1.55
C ALA A 21 2.13 -12.40 -0.04
N THR A 22 3.24 -12.16 0.66
CA THR A 22 3.30 -12.23 2.12
C THR A 22 2.45 -11.13 2.77
N LEU A 23 2.42 -9.93 2.18
CA LEU A 23 1.56 -8.85 2.61
C LEU A 23 0.07 -9.26 2.59
N LYS A 24 -0.37 -9.92 1.51
CA LYS A 24 -1.73 -10.45 1.37
C LYS A 24 -2.06 -11.54 2.39
N ALA A 25 -1.16 -12.50 2.57
CA ALA A 25 -1.44 -13.70 3.35
C ALA A 25 -1.33 -13.50 4.86
N GLU A 26 -0.42 -12.63 5.31
CA GLU A 26 -0.02 -12.58 6.73
C GLU A 26 -0.28 -11.24 7.41
N VAL A 27 -0.54 -10.17 6.64
CA VAL A 27 -0.69 -8.81 7.20
C VAL A 27 -2.12 -8.29 7.04
N PHE A 28 -2.75 -8.48 5.88
CA PHE A 28 -4.09 -7.95 5.63
C PHE A 28 -5.20 -8.93 5.97
N ALA A 29 -6.26 -8.40 6.59
CA ALA A 29 -7.51 -9.12 6.80
C ALA A 29 -8.35 -9.16 5.51
N GLU A 30 -9.16 -10.20 5.33
CA GLU A 30 -10.02 -10.36 4.15
C GLU A 30 -11.05 -9.23 4.01
N ASP A 31 -11.53 -8.67 5.13
CA ASP A 31 -12.51 -7.60 5.20
C ASP A 31 -11.89 -6.19 5.32
N LEU A 32 -10.59 -6.05 5.00
CA LEU A 32 -9.85 -4.80 5.06
C LEU A 32 -10.56 -3.66 4.32
N LYS A 33 -10.68 -2.51 4.98
CA LYS A 33 -11.10 -1.25 4.38
C LYS A 33 -9.97 -0.24 4.45
N TRP A 34 -9.52 0.23 3.30
CA TRP A 34 -8.49 1.26 3.22
C TRP A 34 -9.11 2.60 2.87
N HIS A 35 -9.05 3.56 3.79
CA HIS A 35 -9.59 4.90 3.57
C HIS A 35 -8.47 5.85 3.14
N LEU A 36 -8.53 6.31 1.89
CA LEU A 36 -7.63 7.35 1.39
C LEU A 36 -8.37 8.69 1.29
N PRO A 37 -8.06 9.69 2.14
CA PRO A 37 -8.69 11.00 2.07
C PRO A 37 -8.20 11.81 0.86
N GLY A 38 -9.05 12.70 0.36
CA GLY A 38 -8.71 13.66 -0.69
C GLY A 38 -9.72 13.72 -1.83
N HIS A 39 -9.54 14.68 -2.74
CA HIS A 39 -10.33 14.83 -3.98
C HIS A 39 -9.43 14.58 -5.20
N HIS A 40 -8.85 13.39 -5.28
CA HIS A 40 -8.02 12.97 -6.41
C HIS A 40 -8.46 11.58 -6.89
N PRO A 41 -8.12 11.15 -8.12
CA PRO A 41 -8.66 9.93 -8.74
C PRO A 41 -8.41 8.61 -7.97
N LEU A 42 -7.44 8.60 -7.06
CA LEU A 42 -7.12 7.44 -6.22
C LEU A 42 -7.83 7.46 -4.85
N ALA A 43 -8.41 8.60 -4.47
CA ALA A 43 -9.06 8.79 -3.17
C ALA A 43 -10.30 7.89 -3.01
N GLY A 44 -10.82 7.85 -1.79
CA GLY A 44 -11.97 7.03 -1.41
C GLY A 44 -11.58 5.74 -0.69
N THR A 45 -12.59 4.94 -0.38
CA THR A 45 -12.43 3.68 0.36
C THR A 45 -12.18 2.53 -0.61
N LYS A 46 -11.17 1.71 -0.33
CA LYS A 46 -10.92 0.44 -1.02
C LYS A 46 -11.41 -0.70 -0.14
N HIS A 47 -12.11 -1.65 -0.74
CA HIS A 47 -12.77 -2.76 -0.05
C HIS A 47 -12.10 -4.08 -0.45
N GLY A 48 -11.53 -4.76 0.55
CA GLY A 48 -10.86 -6.03 0.37
C GLY A 48 -9.41 -5.90 -0.10
N ILE A 49 -8.68 -7.01 0.01
CA ILE A 49 -7.24 -7.04 -0.17
C ILE A 49 -6.83 -6.73 -1.62
N ASP A 50 -7.59 -7.24 -2.59
CA ASP A 50 -7.23 -7.08 -4.00
C ASP A 50 -7.30 -5.62 -4.47
N GLU A 51 -8.32 -4.86 -4.04
CA GLU A 51 -8.41 -3.42 -4.34
C GLU A 51 -7.27 -2.62 -3.69
N VAL A 52 -6.88 -3.01 -2.47
CA VAL A 52 -5.78 -2.36 -1.74
C VAL A 52 -4.44 -2.65 -2.40
N LEU A 53 -4.17 -3.89 -2.80
CA LEU A 53 -2.94 -4.26 -3.49
C LEU A 53 -2.83 -3.59 -4.87
N ALA A 54 -3.93 -3.54 -5.62
CA ALA A 54 -3.98 -2.81 -6.88
C ALA A 54 -3.67 -1.31 -6.67
N PHE A 55 -4.26 -0.70 -5.64
CA PHE A 55 -3.96 0.68 -5.25
C PHE A 55 -2.48 0.87 -4.89
N LEU A 56 -1.92 0.02 -4.04
CA LEU A 56 -0.53 0.09 -3.58
C LEU A 56 0.46 -0.05 -4.75
N GLY A 57 0.18 -0.92 -5.72
CA GLY A 57 0.96 -1.06 -6.95
C GLY A 57 0.96 0.21 -7.80
N VAL A 58 -0.22 0.80 -8.03
CA VAL A 58 -0.35 2.08 -8.75
C VAL A 58 0.36 3.20 -8.00
N TYR A 59 0.21 3.27 -6.67
CA TYR A 59 0.85 4.27 -5.84
C TYR A 59 2.37 4.19 -5.91
N ALA A 60 2.95 2.99 -5.80
CA ALA A 60 4.39 2.79 -5.94
C ALA A 60 4.91 3.21 -7.32
N ALA A 61 4.19 2.86 -8.39
CA ALA A 61 4.53 3.28 -9.75
C ALA A 61 4.43 4.81 -9.92
N TRP A 62 3.44 5.44 -9.30
CA TRP A 62 3.25 6.89 -9.34
C TRP A 62 4.33 7.63 -8.57
N ALA A 63 4.71 7.15 -7.38
CA ALA A 63 5.83 7.68 -6.60
C ALA A 63 7.15 7.63 -7.40
N CYS A 64 7.40 6.54 -8.13
CA CYS A 64 8.56 6.42 -9.01
C CYS A 64 8.56 7.44 -10.16
N LYS A 65 7.38 7.78 -10.71
CA LYS A 65 7.23 8.80 -11.77
C LYS A 65 7.44 10.22 -11.23
N LEU A 66 6.92 10.53 -10.04
CA LEU A 66 7.08 11.84 -9.41
C LEU A 66 8.54 12.12 -9.02
N HIS A 67 9.26 11.14 -8.46
CA HIS A 67 10.67 11.33 -8.10
C HIS A 67 11.57 11.59 -9.32
N ARG A 68 11.18 11.10 -10.51
CA ARG A 68 11.90 11.36 -11.78
C ARG A 68 11.63 12.76 -12.34
N SER A 69 10.55 13.40 -11.91
CA SER A 69 10.12 14.73 -12.38
C SER A 69 10.58 15.87 -11.45
N ALA A 70 11.05 15.54 -10.23
CA ALA A 70 11.48 16.51 -9.23
C ALA A 70 13.00 16.86 -9.26
N TRP A 71 13.77 16.27 -10.18
CA TRP A 71 15.21 16.52 -10.36
C TRP A 71 15.59 16.96 -11.78
N VAL A 72 14.62 17.52 -12.52
CA VAL A 72 14.88 18.23 -13.78
C VAL A 72 14.35 19.65 -13.64
N ASN A 73 15.06 20.45 -12.84
CA ASN A 73 15.12 21.91 -12.97
C ASN A 73 16.47 22.38 -12.44
#